data_AF-A0A962AQ01-F1
#
_entry.id   AF-A0A962AQ01-F1
#
_cell.length_a   1.000
_cell.length_b   1.000
_cell.length_c   1.000
_cell.angle_alpha   90.00
_cell.angle_beta   90.00
_cell.angle_gamma   90.00
#
_symmetry.space_group_name_H-M   'P 1'
#
loop_
_entity.id
_entity.type
_entity.pdbx_description
1 polymer ?
#
loop_
_entity_poly.entity_id
_entity_poly.type
_entity_poly.pdbx_seq_one_letter_code
_entity_poly.pdbx_strand_id
1 'polypeptide(L)'
;ALDAAGATKAKLSVSYRVGGASWRPAYDAKLDTGGSGRKPGLELVRRAQVFQRTGEDWSDVALAVSTTRALRGSQAPDVQPERIAFWEPPVPMASGLARREAAPMAKNKHDALDAAKPGSMVAAAPPPVIAEEQKSVLQADAWQANFVVPGRISVPADGAMKNFALGAKRYEPSLIVKTSPSLDPTAYLEAHLENAEEAPLLPGAVSVQRDGAFVGQGRLGMVAPGDGFDLGFGADDRVKVTHVPIKRKENEPTWYNQSKIDQRDFKTSVKNLHDFPIKAVVVDRIPFSENSAISVEQLSQTTPPTDKQVGDKRGVMSWTFDLKPQEQKDIRLAWRMKWPADRDVVFQPAPNPR
;
A
#
# COMPACT_ATOMS: atom_id res chain seq x y z
N ALA A 1 -37.27 30.13 19.99
CA ALA A 1 -37.47 31.44 19.36
C ALA A 1 -36.48 32.41 19.99
N LEU A 2 -35.80 33.24 19.18
CA LEU A 2 -35.08 34.40 19.67
C LEU A 2 -36.08 35.55 19.73
N ASP A 3 -36.38 36.06 20.92
CA ASP A 3 -37.31 37.17 21.10
C ASP A 3 -36.53 38.42 21.50
N ALA A 4 -36.83 39.55 20.87
CA ALA A 4 -36.15 40.82 21.10
C ALA A 4 -37.19 41.94 21.19
N ALA A 5 -37.18 42.66 22.30
CA ALA A 5 -38.13 43.75 22.58
C ALA A 5 -37.94 45.01 21.70
N GLY A 6 -36.95 45.00 20.79
CA GLY A 6 -36.62 46.08 19.87
C GLY A 6 -35.48 45.71 18.92
N ALA A 7 -35.20 46.55 17.93
CA ALA A 7 -34.13 46.31 16.95
C ALA A 7 -32.77 46.16 17.65
N THR A 8 -32.14 44.99 17.50
CA THR A 8 -30.86 44.64 18.15
C THR A 8 -29.98 43.84 17.20
N LYS A 9 -28.66 44.01 17.30
CA LYS A 9 -27.69 43.16 16.60
C LYS A 9 -27.44 41.90 17.43
N ALA A 10 -27.59 40.73 16.82
CA ALA A 10 -27.27 39.45 17.42
C ALA A 10 -26.25 38.69 16.56
N LYS A 11 -25.36 37.93 17.21
CA LYS A 11 -24.47 36.97 16.55
C LYS A 11 -25.03 35.58 16.78
N LEU A 12 -25.40 34.89 15.70
CA LEU A 12 -25.86 33.51 15.76
C LEU A 12 -24.70 32.58 15.42
N SER A 13 -24.48 31.57 16.26
CA SER A 13 -23.59 30.45 15.96
C SER A 13 -24.44 29.20 15.74
N VAL A 14 -24.29 28.57 14.59
CA VAL A 14 -25.02 27.35 14.23
C VAL A 14 -24.01 26.20 14.15
N SER A 15 -24.29 25.13 14.89
CA SER A 15 -23.50 23.89 14.85
C SER A 15 -24.40 22.76 14.38
N TYR A 16 -24.01 22.08 13.31
CA TYR A 16 -24.78 21.00 12.71
C TYR A 16 -23.85 19.92 12.17
N ARG A 17 -24.44 18.77 11.83
CA ARG A 17 -23.76 17.67 11.15
C ARG A 17 -24.31 17.58 9.73
N VAL A 18 -23.42 17.38 8.78
CA VAL A 18 -23.77 17.21 7.36
C VAL A 18 -23.06 15.99 6.80
N GLY A 19 -23.76 15.25 5.94
CA GLY A 19 -23.18 14.12 5.20
C GLY A 19 -22.44 14.60 3.95
N GLY A 20 -21.74 13.67 3.29
CA GLY A 20 -21.10 13.98 1.99
C GLY A 20 -19.67 14.50 2.10
N ALA A 21 -19.06 14.51 3.28
CA ALA A 21 -17.63 14.76 3.45
C ALA A 21 -16.91 13.51 3.98
N SER A 22 -15.70 13.24 3.50
CA SER A 22 -14.84 12.24 4.12
C SER A 22 -13.37 12.52 3.84
N TRP A 23 -12.51 11.76 4.51
CA TRP A 23 -11.07 11.86 4.31
C TRP A 23 -10.42 10.47 4.37
N ARG A 24 -9.21 10.37 3.84
CA ARG A 24 -8.34 9.20 4.00
C ARG A 24 -6.88 9.58 4.26
N PRO A 25 -6.13 8.78 5.04
CA PRO A 25 -4.71 8.98 5.24
C PRO A 25 -3.92 8.74 3.94
N ALA A 26 -2.90 9.55 3.72
CA ALA A 26 -1.87 9.33 2.72
C ALA A 26 -0.52 9.80 3.26
N TYR A 27 0.56 9.36 2.63
CA TYR A 27 1.91 9.66 3.07
C TYR A 27 2.82 10.01 1.89
N ASP A 28 3.78 10.89 2.11
CA ASP A 28 4.97 11.01 1.25
C ASP A 28 6.17 10.51 2.05
N ALA A 29 6.90 9.53 1.52
CA ALA A 29 8.14 9.03 2.09
C ALA A 29 9.30 9.47 1.20
N LYS A 30 10.19 10.31 1.74
CA LYS A 30 11.37 10.80 1.04
C LYS A 30 12.60 10.22 1.71
N LEU A 31 13.21 9.24 1.05
CA LEU A 31 14.47 8.66 1.48
C LEU A 31 15.63 9.42 0.85
N ASP A 32 16.58 9.76 1.70
CA ASP A 32 17.93 10.10 1.33
C ASP A 32 18.84 8.95 1.76
N THR A 33 19.41 8.26 0.77
CA THR A 33 20.17 7.02 0.99
C THR A 33 21.49 7.21 1.72
N GLY A 34 21.95 8.45 1.89
CA GLY A 34 23.24 8.72 2.52
C GLY A 34 24.41 8.75 1.50
N GLY A 35 25.59 8.35 1.96
CA GLY A 35 26.83 8.30 1.18
C GLY A 35 28.05 8.22 2.10
N SER A 36 29.27 8.21 1.56
CA SER A 36 30.55 8.15 2.29
C SER A 36 30.61 9.05 3.55
N GLY A 37 30.18 8.51 4.70
CA GLY A 37 30.19 9.17 6.02
C GLY A 37 28.88 9.79 6.50
N ARG A 38 27.80 9.77 5.70
CA ARG A 38 26.50 10.32 6.06
C ARG A 38 25.47 9.21 6.25
N LYS A 39 24.84 9.19 7.42
CA LYS A 39 23.75 8.26 7.72
C LYS A 39 22.56 8.50 6.78
N PRO A 40 21.82 7.45 6.40
CA PRO A 40 20.57 7.60 5.66
C PRO A 40 19.54 8.35 6.53
N GLY A 41 18.65 9.08 5.86
CA GLY A 41 17.57 9.82 6.52
C GLY A 41 16.27 9.67 5.75
N LEU A 42 15.16 9.55 6.46
CA LEU A 42 13.84 9.47 5.85
C LEU A 42 12.91 10.53 6.44
N GLU A 43 12.28 11.32 5.58
CA GLU A 43 11.18 12.20 5.95
C GLU A 43 9.85 11.55 5.56
N LEU A 44 9.00 11.28 6.54
CA LEU A 44 7.64 10.81 6.34
C LEU A 44 6.67 11.97 6.58
N VAL A 45 6.02 12.44 5.53
CA VAL A 45 4.99 13.47 5.60
C VAL A 45 3.63 12.80 5.63
N ARG A 46 2.88 13.00 6.71
CA ARG A 46 1.49 12.56 6.83
C ARG A 46 0.59 13.56 6.13
N ARG A 47 -0.38 13.07 5.36
CA ARG A 47 -1.40 13.86 4.67
C ARG A 47 -2.81 13.36 4.95
N ALA A 48 -3.75 14.31 4.95
CA ALA A 48 -5.17 14.06 4.84
C ALA A 48 -5.60 14.33 3.40
N GLN A 49 -6.12 13.32 2.72
CA GLN A 49 -6.84 13.52 1.46
C GLN A 49 -8.31 13.72 1.78
N VAL A 50 -8.80 14.93 1.64
CA VAL A 50 -10.15 15.36 2.01
C VAL A 50 -10.96 15.57 0.73
N PHE A 51 -12.19 15.07 0.72
CA PHE A 51 -13.16 15.42 -0.32
C PHE A 51 -14.53 15.68 0.32
N GLN A 52 -15.31 16.55 -0.31
CA GLN A 52 -16.64 16.89 0.18
C GLN A 52 -17.60 17.22 -0.97
N ARG A 53 -18.87 16.89 -0.76
CA ARG A 53 -20.04 17.20 -1.60
C ARG A 53 -21.23 17.53 -0.71
N THR A 54 -21.00 18.29 0.36
CA THR A 54 -22.01 18.66 1.36
C THR A 54 -23.05 19.64 0.80
N GLY A 55 -22.79 20.23 -0.37
CA GLY A 55 -23.57 21.32 -0.95
C GLY A 55 -23.14 22.70 -0.46
N GLU A 56 -22.10 22.78 0.36
CA GLU A 56 -21.57 24.03 0.92
C GLU A 56 -20.07 24.12 0.65
N ASP A 57 -19.64 25.24 0.07
CA ASP A 57 -18.21 25.51 -0.07
C ASP A 57 -17.63 25.89 1.29
N TRP A 58 -16.59 25.16 1.72
CA TRP A 58 -15.84 25.53 2.91
C TRP A 58 -14.77 26.52 2.48
N SER A 59 -14.96 27.81 2.79
CA SER A 59 -14.01 28.87 2.46
C SER A 59 -13.38 29.43 3.74
N ASP A 60 -12.05 29.47 3.78
CA ASP A 60 -11.26 30.01 4.91
C ASP A 60 -11.62 29.37 6.28
N VAL A 61 -11.75 28.04 6.32
CA VAL A 61 -12.15 27.31 7.53
C VAL A 61 -10.94 26.78 8.31
N ALA A 62 -11.08 26.69 9.63
CA ALA A 62 -10.23 25.82 10.43
C ALA A 62 -10.76 24.38 10.29
N LEU A 63 -9.92 23.47 9.78
CA LEU A 63 -10.31 22.08 9.53
C LEU A 63 -9.57 21.14 10.46
N ALA A 64 -10.29 20.19 11.03
CA ALA A 64 -9.72 19.03 11.69
C ALA A 64 -10.33 17.76 11.09
N VAL A 65 -9.50 16.73 10.96
CA VAL A 65 -9.94 15.40 10.52
C VAL A 65 -9.73 14.41 11.66
N SER A 66 -10.73 13.57 11.90
CA SER A 66 -10.68 12.58 12.98
C SER A 66 -10.75 11.16 12.43
N THR A 67 -10.03 10.24 13.06
CA THR A 67 -10.10 8.80 12.79
C THR A 67 -11.38 8.17 13.34
N THR A 68 -12.13 8.89 14.17
CA THR A 68 -13.44 8.44 14.62
C THR A 68 -14.41 8.42 13.46
N ARG A 69 -14.96 7.24 13.16
CA ARG A 69 -16.20 7.16 12.39
C ARG A 69 -17.31 7.67 13.31
N ALA A 70 -17.61 8.96 13.28
CA ALA A 70 -18.78 9.54 13.93
C ALA A 70 -20.11 8.86 13.52
N LEU A 71 -20.09 8.04 12.45
CA LEU A 71 -21.21 7.29 11.89
C LEU A 71 -21.26 5.78 12.26
N ARG A 72 -20.38 5.23 13.11
CA ARG A 72 -20.67 3.90 13.68
C ARG A 72 -21.72 4.08 14.76
N GLY A 73 -22.94 3.57 14.52
CA GLY A 73 -23.90 3.36 15.59
C GLY A 73 -23.22 2.62 16.75
N SER A 74 -23.55 3.00 17.98
CA SER A 74 -23.02 2.38 19.20
C SER A 74 -23.53 0.95 19.42
N GLN A 75 -24.46 0.50 18.59
CA GLN A 75 -25.09 -0.81 18.65
C GLN A 75 -24.51 -1.73 17.60
N ALA A 76 -24.29 -3.00 17.97
CA ALA A 76 -24.05 -4.06 17.01
C ALA A 76 -25.25 -4.15 16.03
N PRO A 77 -25.02 -4.40 14.73
CA PRO A 77 -26.12 -4.64 13.82
C PRO A 77 -26.91 -5.87 14.29
N ASP A 78 -28.24 -5.78 14.21
CA ASP A 78 -29.10 -6.91 14.51
C ASP A 78 -28.87 -8.01 13.46
N VAL A 79 -28.57 -9.23 13.93
CA VAL A 79 -28.29 -10.37 13.06
C VAL A 79 -29.62 -10.96 12.62
N GLN A 80 -29.98 -10.76 11.37
CA GLN A 80 -31.13 -11.44 10.79
C GLN A 80 -30.82 -12.94 10.65
N PRO A 81 -31.75 -13.85 11.03
CA PRO A 81 -31.56 -15.27 10.83
C PRO A 81 -31.43 -15.59 9.35
N GLU A 82 -30.38 -16.31 8.98
CA GLU A 82 -30.16 -16.78 7.62
C GLU A 82 -30.89 -18.11 7.41
N ARG A 83 -31.94 -18.11 6.58
CA ARG A 83 -32.67 -19.33 6.23
C ARG A 83 -32.01 -19.98 5.01
N ILE A 84 -31.41 -21.15 5.21
CA ILE A 84 -31.01 -22.01 4.11
C ILE A 84 -32.27 -22.70 3.56
N ALA A 85 -32.54 -22.50 2.28
CA ALA A 85 -33.60 -23.18 1.54
C ALA A 85 -33.02 -23.80 0.28
N PHE A 86 -33.60 -24.92 -0.17
CA PHE A 86 -33.28 -25.45 -1.50
C PHE A 86 -33.67 -24.42 -2.56
N TRP A 87 -32.83 -24.29 -3.58
CA TRP A 87 -33.15 -23.51 -4.76
C TRP A 87 -34.34 -24.16 -5.47
N GLU A 88 -35.52 -23.55 -5.36
CA GLU A 88 -36.69 -23.91 -6.15
C GLU A 88 -36.67 -23.05 -7.42
N PRO A 89 -36.58 -23.67 -8.62
CA PRO A 89 -36.71 -22.94 -9.87
C PRO A 89 -38.04 -22.18 -9.85
N PRO A 90 -38.06 -20.87 -10.18
CA PRO A 90 -39.31 -20.14 -10.24
C PRO A 90 -40.24 -20.83 -11.24
N VAL A 91 -41.43 -21.23 -10.79
CA VAL A 91 -42.51 -21.62 -11.69
C VAL A 91 -42.67 -20.48 -12.69
N PRO A 92 -42.56 -20.74 -14.01
CA PRO A 92 -42.78 -19.70 -14.99
C PRO A 92 -44.20 -19.17 -14.80
N MET A 93 -44.31 -17.98 -14.22
CA MET A 93 -45.52 -17.18 -14.33
C MET A 93 -45.74 -17.04 -15.83
N ALA A 94 -46.78 -17.69 -16.34
CA ALA A 94 -47.22 -17.50 -17.70
C ALA A 94 -47.36 -15.99 -17.90
N SER A 95 -46.46 -15.43 -18.70
CA SER A 95 -46.45 -14.01 -19.01
C SER A 95 -47.68 -13.72 -19.86
N GLY A 96 -48.80 -13.46 -19.18
CA GLY A 96 -49.95 -12.80 -19.75
C GLY A 96 -49.52 -11.41 -20.20
N LEU A 97 -49.06 -11.34 -21.44
CA LEU A 97 -48.71 -10.12 -22.17
C LEU A 97 -49.93 -9.19 -22.22
N ALA A 98 -50.08 -8.32 -21.23
CA ALA A 98 -50.77 -7.06 -21.41
C ALA A 98 -49.71 -6.01 -21.82
N ARG A 99 -49.46 -5.92 -23.13
CA ARG A 99 -48.75 -4.81 -23.76
C ARG A 99 -49.42 -3.51 -23.30
N ARG A 100 -48.74 -2.72 -22.46
CA ARG A 100 -49.04 -1.29 -22.34
C ARG A 100 -48.37 -0.59 -23.53
N GLU A 101 -49.18 -0.18 -24.49
CA GLU A 101 -48.77 0.69 -25.58
C GLU A 101 -48.22 2.02 -25.01
N ALA A 102 -47.02 2.39 -25.43
CA ALA A 102 -46.45 3.69 -25.16
C ALA A 102 -46.93 4.67 -26.25
N ALA A 103 -47.66 5.71 -25.84
CA ALA A 103 -48.04 6.82 -26.71
C ALA A 103 -46.87 7.80 -26.91
N PRO A 104 -46.72 8.45 -28.08
CA PRO A 104 -45.63 9.38 -28.37
C PRO A 104 -45.99 10.80 -27.91
N MET A 105 -45.03 11.55 -27.33
CA MET A 105 -45.15 12.99 -27.19
C MET A 105 -44.09 13.74 -28.00
N ALA A 106 -44.62 14.69 -28.77
CA ALA A 106 -43.94 15.51 -29.76
C ALA A 106 -43.05 16.59 -29.13
N LYS A 107 -41.99 16.93 -29.88
CA LYS A 107 -41.13 18.09 -29.65
C LYS A 107 -41.89 19.37 -29.98
N ASN A 108 -41.72 20.42 -29.18
CA ASN A 108 -41.80 21.80 -29.64
C ASN A 108 -40.68 22.64 -29.00
N LYS A 109 -40.18 23.59 -29.79
CA LYS A 109 -39.03 24.46 -29.57
C LYS A 109 -39.50 25.92 -29.64
N HIS A 110 -38.87 26.77 -28.80
CA HIS A 110 -38.55 28.21 -29.04
C HIS A 110 -39.73 29.20 -29.00
N ASP A 111 -39.64 30.46 -28.55
CA ASP A 111 -38.58 31.47 -28.33
C ASP A 111 -38.94 32.33 -27.07
N ALA A 112 -38.15 33.26 -26.48
CA ALA A 112 -37.54 34.44 -27.08
C ALA A 112 -36.77 35.32 -26.04
N LEU A 113 -35.63 35.90 -26.48
CA LEU A 113 -35.11 37.29 -26.28
C LEU A 113 -34.72 37.80 -24.86
N ASP A 114 -33.70 38.63 -24.61
CA ASP A 114 -32.62 39.23 -25.43
C ASP A 114 -31.49 39.83 -24.55
N ALA A 115 -30.45 40.33 -25.23
CA ALA A 115 -29.10 40.77 -24.85
C ALA A 115 -28.86 41.86 -23.77
N ALA A 116 -27.65 41.83 -23.13
CA ALA A 116 -26.58 42.86 -23.27
C ALA A 116 -25.33 42.61 -22.37
N LYS A 117 -24.13 42.86 -22.92
CA LYS A 117 -22.80 43.09 -22.27
C LYS A 117 -22.47 44.60 -22.39
N PRO A 118 -21.42 45.24 -21.78
CA PRO A 118 -20.08 44.71 -21.42
C PRO A 118 -19.37 45.34 -20.17
N GLY A 119 -18.13 44.91 -19.86
CA GLY A 119 -17.15 45.76 -19.12
C GLY A 119 -16.11 45.05 -18.22
N SER A 120 -14.83 45.30 -18.49
CA SER A 120 -13.57 44.79 -17.91
C SER A 120 -13.29 45.13 -16.43
N MET A 121 -12.52 44.29 -15.71
CA MET A 121 -11.20 44.66 -15.12
C MET A 121 -10.47 43.46 -14.47
N VAL A 122 -9.17 43.39 -14.74
CA VAL A 122 -8.18 42.43 -14.22
C VAL A 122 -7.63 42.97 -12.89
N ALA A 123 -7.48 42.12 -11.86
CA ALA A 123 -6.76 42.46 -10.64
C ALA A 123 -5.62 41.47 -10.38
N ALA A 124 -4.44 42.03 -10.06
CA ALA A 124 -3.16 41.35 -9.94
C ALA A 124 -3.01 40.55 -8.64
N ALA A 125 -2.22 39.47 -8.70
CA ALA A 125 -1.89 38.60 -7.57
C ALA A 125 -0.74 39.18 -6.71
N PRO A 126 -0.76 39.01 -5.37
CA PRO A 126 0.39 39.29 -4.52
C PRO A 126 1.42 38.13 -4.49
N PRO A 127 2.71 38.43 -4.19
CA PRO A 127 3.79 37.44 -4.18
C PRO A 127 3.75 36.49 -2.97
N PRO A 128 4.40 35.31 -3.05
CA PRO A 128 4.33 34.30 -2.01
C PRO A 128 5.19 34.67 -0.80
N VAL A 129 4.61 34.56 0.39
CA VAL A 129 5.33 34.56 1.67
C VAL A 129 5.76 33.13 1.95
N ILE A 130 7.06 32.93 2.20
CA ILE A 130 7.60 31.64 2.66
C ILE A 130 7.05 31.41 4.09
N ALA A 131 6.14 30.46 4.23
CA ALA A 131 5.55 30.10 5.51
C ALA A 131 6.47 29.12 6.25
N GLU A 132 6.85 29.47 7.47
CA GLU A 132 7.41 28.53 8.44
C GLU A 132 6.39 27.43 8.75
N GLU A 133 6.85 26.19 8.79
CA GLU A 133 6.04 24.99 8.84
C GLU A 133 5.34 24.86 10.21
N GLN A 134 4.12 25.38 10.34
CA GLN A 134 3.25 25.11 11.49
C GLN A 134 2.90 23.62 11.54
N LYS A 135 3.49 22.89 12.48
CA LYS A 135 3.14 21.49 12.76
C LYS A 135 1.77 21.38 13.43
N SER A 136 0.98 20.38 13.05
CA SER A 136 -0.31 20.08 13.69
C SER A 136 -0.14 19.77 15.18
N VAL A 137 -1.07 20.22 16.02
CA VAL A 137 -1.20 19.76 17.41
C VAL A 137 -1.95 18.43 17.41
N LEU A 138 -1.29 17.36 17.85
CA LEU A 138 -1.91 16.07 18.09
C LEU A 138 -2.57 16.12 19.48
N GLN A 139 -3.89 15.94 19.55
CA GLN A 139 -4.56 15.57 20.80
C GLN A 139 -4.89 14.07 20.69
N ALA A 140 -4.11 13.26 21.40
CA ALA A 140 -4.26 11.81 21.43
C ALA A 140 -4.86 11.40 22.78
N ASP A 141 -6.16 11.15 22.80
CA ASP A 141 -6.77 10.26 23.79
C ASP A 141 -6.73 8.85 23.21
N ALA A 142 -6.45 7.83 24.04
CA ALA A 142 -6.00 6.48 23.67
C ALA A 142 -6.86 5.66 22.65
N TRP A 143 -7.92 6.23 22.08
CA TRP A 143 -8.79 5.61 21.09
C TRP A 143 -9.20 6.52 19.91
N GLN A 144 -8.77 7.79 19.89
CA GLN A 144 -9.20 8.79 18.91
C GLN A 144 -8.05 9.73 18.54
N ALA A 145 -7.70 9.81 17.25
CA ALA A 145 -6.76 10.80 16.76
C ALA A 145 -7.52 11.91 16.07
N ASN A 146 -7.37 13.14 16.57
CA ASN A 146 -7.85 14.35 15.93
C ASN A 146 -6.66 15.12 15.34
N PHE A 147 -6.65 15.30 14.02
CA PHE A 147 -5.58 15.99 13.30
C PHE A 147 -6.08 17.34 12.82
N VAL A 148 -5.53 18.41 13.42
CA VAL A 148 -5.77 19.78 12.94
C VAL A 148 -4.95 20.02 11.69
N VAL A 149 -5.62 20.42 10.60
CA VAL A 149 -4.95 20.86 9.39
C VAL A 149 -4.34 22.25 9.66
N PRO A 150 -3.03 22.44 9.45
CA PRO A 150 -2.40 23.74 9.68
C PRO A 150 -2.99 24.85 8.80
N GLY A 151 -3.20 26.01 9.41
CA GLY A 151 -3.73 27.20 8.75
C GLY A 151 -5.23 27.14 8.44
N ARG A 152 -5.68 28.12 7.66
CA ARG A 152 -7.05 28.14 7.12
C ARG A 152 -7.06 27.65 5.70
N ILE A 153 -8.05 26.82 5.39
CA ILE A 153 -8.12 26.10 4.12
C ILE A 153 -9.47 26.31 3.45
N SER A 154 -9.50 26.10 2.13
CA SER A 154 -10.74 26.09 1.36
C SER A 154 -10.93 24.77 0.62
N VAL A 155 -12.12 24.17 0.73
CA VAL A 155 -12.52 22.91 0.10
C VAL A 155 -13.88 23.11 -0.58
N PRO A 156 -13.91 23.24 -1.92
CA PRO A 156 -15.16 23.36 -2.67
C PRO A 156 -16.02 22.09 -2.60
N ALA A 157 -17.33 22.23 -2.79
CA ALA A 157 -18.30 21.13 -2.80
C ALA A 157 -18.38 20.38 -4.15
N ASP A 158 -17.26 20.34 -4.87
CA ASP A 158 -17.16 19.75 -6.21
C ASP A 158 -16.84 18.24 -6.19
N GLY A 159 -16.48 17.70 -5.02
CA GLY A 159 -16.04 16.31 -4.85
C GLY A 159 -14.58 16.06 -5.26
N ALA A 160 -13.82 17.09 -5.60
CA ALA A 160 -12.40 16.97 -5.89
C ALA A 160 -11.60 16.64 -4.62
N MET A 161 -10.63 15.74 -4.76
CA MET A 161 -9.74 15.39 -3.67
C MET A 161 -8.74 16.52 -3.43
N LYS A 162 -8.67 17.02 -2.19
CA LYS A 162 -7.66 17.99 -1.74
C LYS A 162 -6.70 17.32 -0.77
N ASN A 163 -5.41 17.58 -0.93
CA ASN A 163 -4.35 16.97 -0.11
C ASN A 163 -3.78 18.01 0.85
N PHE A 164 -3.93 17.77 2.15
CA PHE A 164 -3.42 18.64 3.20
C PHE A 164 -2.31 17.93 3.97
N ALA A 165 -1.17 18.58 4.16
CA ALA A 165 -0.13 18.06 5.05
C ALA A 165 -0.60 18.21 6.50
N LEU A 166 -0.48 17.15 7.28
CA LEU A 166 -0.77 17.15 8.71
C LEU A 166 0.52 17.37 9.51
N GLY A 167 1.62 16.78 9.06
CA GLY A 167 2.92 17.00 9.66
C GLY A 167 3.98 16.12 9.04
N ALA A 168 5.24 16.37 9.40
CA ALA A 168 6.39 15.61 8.95
C ALA A 168 7.19 15.09 10.14
N LYS A 169 7.64 13.83 10.05
CA LYS A 169 8.55 13.20 11.00
C LYS A 169 9.79 12.72 10.26
N ARG A 170 10.94 12.90 10.90
CA ARG A 170 12.24 12.43 10.40
C ARG A 170 12.64 11.17 11.15
N TYR A 171 13.18 10.21 10.42
CA TYR A 171 13.65 8.92 10.90
C TYR A 171 15.09 8.68 10.41
N GLU A 172 15.84 7.91 11.19
CA GLU A 172 17.09 7.27 10.76
C GLU A 172 16.77 5.82 10.38
N PRO A 173 16.49 5.50 9.10
CA PRO A 173 16.11 4.15 8.71
C PRO A 173 17.31 3.20 8.69
N SER A 174 17.05 1.92 8.86
CA SER A 174 18.00 0.87 8.46
C SER A 174 17.73 0.47 7.00
N LEU A 175 18.75 0.58 6.15
CA LEU A 175 18.63 0.20 4.74
C LEU A 175 18.97 -1.27 4.52
N ILE A 176 18.08 -1.96 3.81
CA ILE A 176 18.21 -3.38 3.47
C ILE A 176 17.92 -3.52 1.98
N VAL A 177 18.69 -4.36 1.28
CA VAL A 177 18.33 -4.81 -0.07
C VAL A 177 17.80 -6.22 -0.05
N LYS A 178 16.68 -6.44 -0.72
CA LYS A 178 16.03 -7.73 -0.82
C LYS A 178 15.96 -8.18 -2.27
N THR A 179 16.20 -9.46 -2.52
CA THR A 179 16.10 -10.03 -3.86
C THR A 179 15.49 -11.43 -3.83
N SER A 180 14.73 -11.77 -4.88
CA SER A 180 14.13 -13.09 -5.09
C SER A 180 14.55 -13.65 -6.44
N PRO A 181 15.82 -14.11 -6.56
CA PRO A 181 16.49 -14.30 -7.84
C PRO A 181 15.89 -15.38 -8.73
N SER A 182 15.17 -16.36 -8.17
CA SER A 182 14.44 -17.37 -8.95
C SER A 182 13.17 -16.85 -9.63
N LEU A 183 12.73 -15.63 -9.27
CA LEU A 183 11.62 -14.91 -9.90
C LEU A 183 12.12 -13.73 -10.73
N ASP A 184 12.98 -12.91 -10.12
CA ASP A 184 13.56 -11.70 -10.71
C ASP A 184 14.91 -11.43 -10.01
N PRO A 185 16.05 -11.45 -10.72
CA PRO A 185 17.38 -11.16 -10.18
C PRO A 185 17.63 -9.65 -10.03
N THR A 186 16.60 -8.89 -9.64
CA THR A 186 16.71 -7.48 -9.24
C THR A 186 16.84 -7.39 -7.72
N ALA A 187 17.71 -6.49 -7.24
CA ALA A 187 17.73 -6.08 -5.84
C ALA A 187 16.80 -4.88 -5.64
N TYR A 188 15.94 -4.96 -4.62
CA TYR A 188 15.01 -3.90 -4.24
C TYR A 188 15.44 -3.31 -2.90
N LEU A 189 15.56 -1.98 -2.83
CA LEU A 189 15.90 -1.28 -1.61
C LEU A 189 14.66 -1.13 -0.73
N GLU A 190 14.78 -1.50 0.55
CA GLU A 190 13.78 -1.32 1.59
C GLU A 190 14.38 -0.51 2.74
N ALA A 191 13.58 0.39 3.31
CA ALA A 191 13.91 1.09 4.54
C ALA A 191 13.09 0.48 5.68
N HIS A 192 13.77 -0.04 6.69
CA HIS A 192 13.16 -0.49 7.92
C HIS A 192 13.12 0.66 8.93
N LEU A 193 11.94 0.90 9.50
CA LEU A 193 11.63 2.01 10.39
C LEU A 193 10.87 1.49 11.61
N GLU A 194 10.90 2.27 12.69
CA GLU A 194 10.03 2.08 13.85
C GLU A 194 9.08 3.28 13.95
N ASN A 195 7.80 3.04 14.25
CA ASN A 195 6.87 4.13 14.50
C ASN A 195 7.17 4.83 15.83
N ALA A 196 8.07 5.81 15.79
CA ALA A 196 8.45 6.68 16.91
C ALA A 196 7.44 7.81 17.21
N GLU A 197 6.18 7.64 16.84
CA GLU A 197 5.08 8.54 17.21
C GLU A 197 4.24 7.96 18.34
N GLU A 198 3.60 8.83 19.12
CA GLU A 198 2.68 8.41 20.20
C GLU A 198 1.36 7.84 19.67
N ALA A 199 1.07 8.04 18.38
CA ALA A 199 -0.14 7.58 17.72
C ALA A 199 0.17 6.55 16.61
N PRO A 200 -0.78 5.65 16.31
CA PRO A 200 -0.59 4.69 15.23
C PRO A 200 -0.54 5.38 13.87
N LEU A 201 0.34 4.88 12.98
CA LEU A 201 0.25 5.16 11.56
C LEU A 201 -0.94 4.40 10.99
N LEU A 202 -1.80 5.10 10.25
CA LEU A 202 -3.03 4.55 9.71
C LEU A 202 -2.78 3.97 8.31
N PRO A 203 -3.58 2.97 7.90
CA PRO A 203 -3.50 2.46 6.54
C PRO A 203 -3.71 3.55 5.50
N GLY A 204 -2.78 3.65 4.54
CA GLY A 204 -2.79 4.72 3.54
C GLY A 204 -1.88 4.44 2.34
N ALA A 205 -2.09 5.17 1.26
CA ALA A 205 -1.15 5.15 0.13
C ALA A 205 0.10 5.94 0.47
N VAL A 206 1.27 5.50 0.00
CA VAL A 206 2.56 6.16 0.21
C VAL A 206 3.14 6.55 -1.14
N SER A 207 3.39 7.84 -1.34
CA SER A 207 4.20 8.34 -2.45
C SER A 207 5.68 8.22 -2.08
N VAL A 208 6.49 7.58 -2.91
CA VAL A 208 7.86 7.22 -2.56
C VAL A 208 8.85 8.02 -3.42
N GLN A 209 9.79 8.70 -2.76
CA GLN A 209 10.91 9.40 -3.39
C GLN A 209 12.23 8.90 -2.81
N ARG A 210 13.24 8.75 -3.66
CA ARG A 210 14.61 8.37 -3.30
C ARG A 210 15.59 9.35 -3.92
N ASP A 211 16.46 9.95 -3.11
CA ASP A 211 17.52 10.89 -3.53
C ASP A 211 17.01 12.02 -4.45
N GLY A 212 15.82 12.55 -4.13
CA GLY A 212 15.16 13.62 -4.87
C GLY A 212 14.34 13.18 -6.09
N ALA A 213 14.38 11.90 -6.48
CA ALA A 213 13.61 11.36 -7.60
C ALA A 213 12.37 10.59 -7.12
N PHE A 214 11.25 10.71 -7.85
CA PHE A 214 10.06 9.89 -7.60
C PHE A 214 10.29 8.46 -8.08
N VAL A 215 10.04 7.49 -7.22
CA VAL A 215 10.24 6.06 -7.49
C VAL A 215 8.93 5.34 -7.78
N GLY A 216 7.85 5.70 -7.08
CA GLY A 216 6.56 5.04 -7.26
C GLY A 216 5.60 5.24 -6.10
N GLN A 217 4.61 4.35 -6.02
CA GLN A 217 3.61 4.33 -4.97
C GLN A 217 3.63 3.00 -4.22
N GLY A 218 3.58 3.07 -2.90
CA GLY A 218 3.42 1.95 -1.98
C GLY A 218 2.14 2.06 -1.17
N ARG A 219 1.99 1.15 -0.20
CA ARG A 219 0.91 1.19 0.78
C ARG A 219 1.51 0.97 2.16
N LEU A 220 1.03 1.72 3.13
CA LEU A 220 1.31 1.51 4.54
C LEU A 220 0.13 0.78 5.17
N GLY A 221 0.43 -0.22 6.00
CA GLY A 221 -0.56 -0.87 6.86
C GLY A 221 -0.90 0.00 8.07
N MET A 222 -1.60 -0.59 9.04
CA MET A 222 -1.68 0.01 10.37
C MET A 222 -0.40 -0.33 11.12
N VAL A 223 0.26 0.65 11.72
CA VAL A 223 1.49 0.46 12.50
C VAL A 223 1.27 1.10 13.86
N ALA A 224 1.30 0.30 14.94
CA ALA A 224 1.13 0.83 16.29
C ALA A 224 2.37 1.64 16.72
N PRO A 225 2.27 2.51 17.74
CA PRO A 225 3.44 3.11 18.36
C PRO A 225 4.48 2.05 18.78
N GLY A 226 5.74 2.26 18.43
CA GLY A 226 6.85 1.33 18.71
C GLY A 226 6.94 0.12 17.78
N ASP A 227 5.96 -0.13 16.91
CA ASP A 227 6.04 -1.22 15.94
C ASP A 227 6.95 -0.86 14.76
N GLY A 228 7.68 -1.86 14.27
CA GLY A 228 8.49 -1.77 13.06
C GLY A 228 7.65 -1.84 11.78
N PHE A 229 8.08 -1.15 10.73
CA PHE A 229 7.48 -1.22 9.40
C PHE A 229 8.51 -0.98 8.29
N ASP A 230 8.26 -1.59 7.13
CA ASP A 230 9.12 -1.48 5.96
C ASP A 230 8.47 -0.64 4.87
N LEU A 231 9.29 0.16 4.17
CA LEU A 231 8.91 0.87 2.96
C LEU A 231 9.87 0.54 1.82
N GLY A 232 9.32 0.10 0.69
CA GLY A 232 10.10 -0.17 -0.52
C GLY A 232 10.42 1.10 -1.31
N PHE A 233 11.68 1.26 -1.70
CA PHE A 233 12.24 2.37 -2.49
C PHE A 233 12.72 1.91 -3.87
N GLY A 234 12.10 0.86 -4.40
CA GLY A 234 12.29 0.38 -5.78
C GLY A 234 13.61 -0.34 -6.01
N ALA A 235 13.89 -0.61 -7.29
CA ALA A 235 15.11 -1.30 -7.71
C ALA A 235 16.36 -0.49 -7.33
N ASP A 236 17.41 -1.20 -6.92
CA ASP A 236 18.70 -0.65 -6.57
C ASP A 236 19.78 -1.18 -7.51
N ASP A 237 20.04 -0.42 -8.58
CA ASP A 237 21.01 -0.79 -9.60
C ASP A 237 22.46 -0.84 -9.10
N ARG A 238 22.73 -0.28 -7.91
CA ARG A 238 24.03 -0.36 -7.25
C ARG A 238 24.19 -1.65 -6.44
N VAL A 239 23.19 -2.51 -6.38
CA VAL A 239 23.36 -3.89 -5.92
C VAL A 239 23.13 -4.85 -7.07
N LYS A 240 24.22 -5.40 -7.61
CA LYS A 240 24.14 -6.33 -8.75
C LYS A 240 23.91 -7.74 -8.25
N VAL A 241 22.83 -8.35 -8.73
CA VAL A 241 22.48 -9.74 -8.44
C VAL A 241 22.61 -10.54 -9.73
N THR A 242 23.24 -11.71 -9.64
CA THR A 242 23.26 -12.70 -10.71
C THR A 242 22.79 -14.03 -10.16
N HIS A 243 22.03 -14.78 -10.95
CA HIS A 243 21.48 -16.08 -10.58
C HIS A 243 21.67 -17.04 -11.75
N VAL A 244 22.54 -18.02 -11.58
CA VAL A 244 22.94 -18.92 -12.67
C VAL A 244 22.81 -20.39 -12.26
N PRO A 245 22.28 -21.26 -13.13
CA PRO A 245 22.31 -22.69 -12.89
C PRO A 245 23.76 -23.19 -13.01
N ILE A 246 24.24 -23.88 -11.98
CA ILE A 246 25.56 -24.52 -11.97
C ILE A 246 25.45 -25.97 -12.43
N LYS A 247 24.37 -26.64 -12.03
CA LYS A 247 24.12 -28.04 -12.38
C LYS A 247 22.63 -28.28 -12.55
N ARG A 248 22.28 -28.91 -13.65
CA ARG A 248 20.97 -29.52 -13.88
C ARG A 248 21.20 -30.96 -14.28
N LYS A 249 20.63 -31.91 -13.54
CA LYS A 249 20.67 -33.33 -13.89
C LYS A 249 19.26 -33.86 -13.85
N GLU A 250 18.79 -34.26 -15.02
CA GLU A 250 17.55 -34.99 -15.20
C GLU A 250 17.91 -36.40 -15.65
N ASN A 251 17.28 -37.39 -15.02
CA ASN A 251 17.40 -38.77 -15.46
C ASN A 251 16.05 -39.22 -16.00
N GLU A 252 16.01 -39.58 -17.29
CA GLU A 252 14.91 -40.33 -17.87
C GLU A 252 15.15 -41.83 -17.64
N PRO A 253 14.22 -42.52 -16.97
CA PRO A 253 14.38 -43.93 -16.67
C PRO A 253 14.29 -44.79 -17.94
N THR A 254 15.19 -45.77 -18.07
CA THR A 254 15.25 -46.67 -19.24
C THR A 254 14.47 -47.99 -19.04
N TRP A 255 13.81 -48.17 -17.88
CA TRP A 255 12.98 -49.34 -17.57
C TRP A 255 11.85 -49.04 -16.56
N TYR A 256 10.85 -49.93 -16.51
CA TYR A 256 9.49 -49.73 -15.98
C TYR A 256 9.36 -49.40 -14.47
N ASN A 257 10.36 -49.67 -13.63
CA ASN A 257 10.26 -49.50 -12.16
C ASN A 257 11.26 -48.48 -11.58
N GLN A 258 11.84 -47.59 -12.39
CA GLN A 258 12.71 -46.53 -11.87
C GLN A 258 11.93 -45.30 -11.40
N SER A 259 12.61 -44.45 -10.63
CA SER A 259 12.13 -43.11 -10.32
C SER A 259 12.76 -42.10 -11.28
N LYS A 260 12.00 -41.09 -11.69
CA LYS A 260 12.55 -39.88 -12.30
C LYS A 260 13.29 -39.08 -11.21
N ILE A 261 14.38 -38.41 -11.60
CA ILE A 261 15.17 -37.54 -10.72
C ILE A 261 15.36 -36.21 -11.43
N ASP A 262 15.08 -35.09 -10.74
CA ASP A 262 15.48 -33.73 -11.12
C ASP A 262 16.36 -33.17 -10.01
N GLN A 263 17.61 -32.88 -10.34
CA GLN A 263 18.55 -32.21 -9.44
C GLN A 263 18.94 -30.86 -10.02
N ARG A 264 18.78 -29.82 -9.21
CA ARG A 264 19.15 -28.44 -9.55
C ARG A 264 20.11 -27.85 -8.52
N ASP A 265 21.05 -27.05 -9.01
CA ASP A 265 22.04 -26.31 -8.22
C ASP A 265 22.20 -24.93 -8.84
N PHE A 266 21.95 -23.89 -8.06
CA PHE A 266 22.02 -22.50 -8.47
C PHE A 266 23.08 -21.76 -7.67
N LYS A 267 23.83 -20.88 -8.35
CA LYS A 267 24.67 -19.86 -7.72
C LYS A 267 23.95 -18.53 -7.79
N THR A 268 23.78 -17.88 -6.65
CA THR A 268 23.40 -16.47 -6.60
C THR A 268 24.59 -15.66 -6.11
N SER A 269 25.00 -14.65 -6.86
CA SER A 269 26.04 -13.71 -6.47
C SER A 269 25.43 -12.32 -6.29
N VAL A 270 25.66 -11.72 -5.13
CA VAL A 270 25.20 -10.37 -4.77
C VAL A 270 26.41 -9.48 -4.54
N LYS A 271 26.54 -8.40 -5.31
CA LYS A 271 27.64 -7.44 -5.23
C LYS A 271 27.13 -6.05 -4.86
N ASN A 272 27.69 -5.48 -3.80
CA ASN A 272 27.43 -4.11 -3.39
C ASN A 272 28.35 -3.14 -4.14
N LEU A 273 27.79 -2.29 -4.99
CA LEU A 273 28.50 -1.21 -5.69
C LEU A 273 28.31 0.16 -5.04
N HIS A 274 27.58 0.25 -3.92
CA HIS A 274 27.54 1.46 -3.11
C HIS A 274 28.91 1.75 -2.49
N ASP A 275 29.09 2.99 -2.05
CA ASP A 275 30.24 3.46 -1.27
C ASP A 275 30.03 3.27 0.25
N PHE A 276 28.88 2.74 0.67
CA PHE A 276 28.56 2.41 2.06
C PHE A 276 28.19 0.91 2.23
N PRO A 277 28.33 0.35 3.44
CA PRO A 277 27.93 -1.02 3.71
C PRO A 277 26.40 -1.17 3.69
N ILE A 278 25.89 -2.29 3.17
CA ILE A 278 24.46 -2.57 3.11
C ILE A 278 24.15 -4.00 3.53
N LYS A 279 23.03 -4.19 4.24
CA LYS A 279 22.53 -5.53 4.56
C LYS A 279 21.76 -6.09 3.36
N ALA A 280 22.09 -7.30 2.94
CA ALA A 280 21.41 -7.98 1.86
C ALA A 280 20.64 -9.20 2.36
N VAL A 281 19.43 -9.39 1.82
CA VAL A 281 18.55 -10.53 2.09
C VAL A 281 18.21 -11.19 0.75
N VAL A 282 18.72 -12.39 0.55
CA VAL A 282 18.32 -13.23 -0.59
C VAL A 282 17.22 -14.16 -0.13
N VAL A 283 16.05 -14.12 -0.78
CA VAL A 283 14.94 -15.03 -0.50
C VAL A 283 14.77 -15.94 -1.71
N ASP A 284 14.79 -17.25 -1.49
CA ASP A 284 14.58 -18.21 -2.56
C ASP A 284 13.78 -19.42 -2.05
N ARG A 285 13.42 -20.33 -2.94
CA ARG A 285 12.58 -21.48 -2.64
C ARG A 285 13.12 -22.77 -3.21
N ILE A 286 12.94 -23.84 -2.46
CA ILE A 286 12.94 -25.20 -2.98
C ILE A 286 11.49 -25.68 -3.10
N PRO A 287 11.18 -26.57 -4.06
CA PRO A 287 9.89 -27.22 -4.11
C PRO A 287 9.58 -27.95 -2.79
N PHE A 288 8.30 -28.11 -2.48
CA PHE A 288 7.86 -29.01 -1.41
C PHE A 288 6.70 -29.86 -1.91
N SER A 289 6.50 -31.02 -1.29
CA SER A 289 5.38 -31.92 -1.58
C SER A 289 4.73 -32.39 -0.27
N GLU A 290 3.42 -32.59 -0.32
CA GLU A 290 2.64 -33.29 0.71
C GLU A 290 2.38 -34.76 0.30
N ASN A 291 2.57 -35.08 -0.98
CA ASN A 291 2.48 -36.43 -1.48
C ASN A 291 3.77 -37.19 -1.15
N SER A 292 3.65 -38.25 -0.36
CA SER A 292 4.77 -39.11 0.07
C SER A 292 5.47 -39.84 -1.09
N ALA A 293 4.84 -39.93 -2.26
CA ALA A 293 5.47 -40.48 -3.47
C ALA A 293 6.52 -39.52 -4.08
N ILE A 294 6.52 -38.25 -3.71
CA ILE A 294 7.49 -37.24 -4.18
C ILE A 294 8.40 -36.88 -3.02
N SER A 295 9.67 -37.25 -3.13
CA SER A 295 10.71 -36.87 -2.18
C SER A 295 11.42 -35.61 -2.67
N VAL A 296 11.58 -34.63 -1.78
CA VAL A 296 12.39 -33.44 -2.02
C VAL A 296 13.47 -33.35 -0.95
N GLU A 297 14.72 -33.27 -1.38
CA GLU A 297 15.90 -33.22 -0.52
C GLU A 297 16.72 -31.97 -0.82
N GLN A 298 17.07 -31.20 0.20
CA GLN A 298 18.07 -30.15 0.10
C GLN A 298 19.47 -30.78 0.13
N LEU A 299 20.31 -30.45 -0.85
CA LEU A 299 21.64 -31.04 -0.99
C LEU A 299 22.68 -30.30 -0.13
N SER A 300 23.70 -31.04 0.30
CA SER A 300 24.73 -30.57 1.24
C SER A 300 25.59 -29.40 0.75
N GLN A 301 25.67 -29.17 -0.56
CA GLN A 301 26.37 -28.01 -1.12
C GLN A 301 25.57 -26.68 -1.00
N THR A 302 24.34 -26.72 -0.51
CA THR A 302 23.54 -25.53 -0.23
C THR A 302 24.18 -24.71 0.88
N THR A 303 24.37 -23.41 0.64
CA THR A 303 24.80 -22.49 1.69
C THR A 303 23.76 -22.54 2.82
N PRO A 304 24.14 -22.74 4.09
CA PRO A 304 23.17 -22.75 5.20
C PRO A 304 22.36 -21.45 5.25
N PRO A 305 21.01 -21.51 5.23
CA PRO A 305 20.18 -20.30 5.30
C PRO A 305 20.19 -19.71 6.71
N THR A 306 20.02 -18.39 6.77
CA THR A 306 19.80 -17.66 8.03
C THR A 306 18.42 -17.98 8.60
N ASP A 307 17.40 -18.06 7.73
CA ASP A 307 16.06 -18.54 8.07
C ASP A 307 15.65 -19.66 7.12
N LYS A 308 15.25 -20.80 7.68
CA LYS A 308 14.87 -22.02 6.94
C LYS A 308 13.42 -22.01 6.46
N GLN A 309 12.55 -21.18 7.04
CA GLN A 309 11.12 -21.16 6.74
C GLN A 309 10.54 -19.75 6.88
N VAL A 310 10.80 -18.92 5.86
CA VAL A 310 10.41 -17.50 5.87
C VAL A 310 8.89 -17.35 5.86
N GLY A 311 8.36 -16.69 6.88
CA GLY A 311 6.93 -16.38 7.01
C GLY A 311 6.06 -17.63 7.06
N ASP A 312 6.54 -18.68 7.72
CA ASP A 312 5.90 -19.99 7.84
C ASP A 312 5.64 -20.70 6.49
N LYS A 313 6.27 -20.25 5.41
CA LYS A 313 6.10 -20.83 4.07
C LYS A 313 7.08 -21.98 3.86
N ARG A 314 6.55 -23.21 3.75
CA ARG A 314 7.36 -24.41 3.47
C ARG A 314 8.19 -24.24 2.19
N GLY A 315 9.46 -24.60 2.28
CA GLY A 315 10.41 -24.54 1.18
C GLY A 315 10.95 -23.14 0.87
N VAL A 316 10.45 -22.08 1.51
CA VAL A 316 10.97 -20.70 1.34
C VAL A 316 12.00 -20.41 2.42
N MET A 317 13.18 -19.97 2.01
CA MET A 317 14.32 -19.73 2.91
C MET A 317 15.01 -18.41 2.58
N SER A 318 15.79 -17.88 3.53
CA SER A 318 16.56 -16.66 3.30
C SER A 318 18.00 -16.74 3.80
N TRP A 319 18.86 -15.96 3.15
CA TRP A 319 20.24 -15.71 3.54
C TRP A 319 20.42 -14.23 3.76
N THR A 320 20.82 -13.87 4.98
CA THR A 320 21.05 -12.48 5.38
C THR A 320 22.53 -12.29 5.67
N PHE A 321 23.13 -11.28 5.06
CA PHE A 321 24.53 -10.94 5.28
C PHE A 321 24.79 -9.46 5.03
N ASP A 322 25.77 -8.90 5.74
CA ASP A 322 26.28 -7.56 5.48
C ASP A 322 27.31 -7.60 4.34
N LEU A 323 27.24 -6.60 3.45
CA LEU A 323 28.17 -6.36 2.35
C LEU A 323 28.84 -5.00 2.52
N LYS A 324 30.16 -5.00 2.68
CA LYS A 324 30.98 -3.78 2.61
C LYS A 324 30.92 -3.16 1.20
N PRO A 325 31.35 -1.90 1.04
CA PRO A 325 31.51 -1.30 -0.28
C PRO A 325 32.35 -2.21 -1.20
N GLN A 326 31.88 -2.43 -2.42
CA GLN A 326 32.52 -3.27 -3.44
C GLN A 326 32.59 -4.78 -3.12
N GLU A 327 32.07 -5.23 -1.97
CA GLU A 327 32.07 -6.64 -1.59
C GLU A 327 31.04 -7.43 -2.43
N GLN A 328 31.41 -8.67 -2.75
CA GLN A 328 30.54 -9.66 -3.36
C GLN A 328 30.43 -10.88 -2.45
N LYS A 329 29.21 -11.40 -2.28
CA LYS A 329 28.96 -12.70 -1.65
C LYS A 329 28.19 -13.62 -2.57
N ASP A 330 28.58 -14.88 -2.52
CA ASP A 330 27.96 -15.97 -3.27
C ASP A 330 27.21 -16.88 -2.31
N ILE A 331 25.99 -17.28 -2.69
CA ILE A 331 25.26 -18.38 -2.07
C ILE A 331 25.00 -19.48 -3.10
N ARG A 332 24.85 -20.71 -2.63
CA ARG A 332 24.39 -21.84 -3.43
C ARG A 332 23.07 -22.36 -2.88
N LEU A 333 22.12 -22.66 -3.77
CA LEU A 333 20.90 -23.37 -3.44
C LEU A 333 20.81 -24.62 -4.31
N ALA A 334 20.84 -25.79 -3.68
CA ALA A 334 20.82 -27.06 -4.39
C ALA A 334 19.82 -28.04 -3.78
N TRP A 335 19.04 -28.69 -4.64
CA TRP A 335 18.01 -29.64 -4.23
C TRP A 335 17.85 -30.77 -5.24
N ARG A 336 17.24 -31.86 -4.79
CA ARG A 336 16.90 -33.03 -5.59
C ARG A 336 15.46 -33.44 -5.35
N MET A 337 14.74 -33.67 -6.43
CA MET A 337 13.42 -34.27 -6.45
C MET A 337 13.49 -35.70 -6.97
N LYS A 338 12.71 -36.60 -6.40
CA LYS A 338 12.54 -37.99 -6.85
C LYS A 338 11.06 -38.37 -6.82
N TRP A 339 10.55 -38.94 -7.92
CA TRP A 339 9.15 -39.36 -8.04
C TRP A 339 9.00 -40.58 -8.98
N PRO A 340 7.86 -41.31 -8.94
CA PRO A 340 7.61 -42.47 -9.81
C PRO A 340 7.67 -42.14 -11.30
N ALA A 341 8.27 -43.02 -12.13
CA ALA A 341 8.46 -42.77 -13.56
C ALA A 341 7.17 -42.72 -14.37
N ASP A 342 6.14 -43.43 -13.92
CA ASP A 342 4.80 -43.52 -14.51
C ASP A 342 3.94 -42.27 -14.24
N ARG A 343 4.48 -41.27 -13.53
CA ARG A 343 3.80 -40.02 -13.21
C ARG A 343 4.58 -38.81 -13.66
N ASP A 344 3.84 -37.77 -14.00
CA ASP A 344 4.37 -36.43 -14.26
C ASP A 344 4.10 -35.51 -13.08
N VAL A 345 4.96 -34.51 -12.92
CA VAL A 345 4.89 -33.51 -11.86
C VAL A 345 4.71 -32.13 -12.47
N VAL A 346 3.89 -31.30 -11.84
CA VAL A 346 3.67 -29.90 -12.23
C VAL A 346 4.03 -29.00 -11.06
N PHE A 347 4.75 -27.91 -11.35
CA PHE A 347 5.06 -26.89 -10.36
C PHE A 347 3.90 -25.90 -10.29
N GLN A 348 3.22 -25.85 -9.15
CA GLN A 348 2.15 -24.87 -8.89
C GLN A 348 2.55 -23.97 -7.71
N PRO A 349 2.29 -22.66 -7.78
CA PRO A 349 2.39 -21.80 -6.60
C PRO A 349 1.45 -22.33 -5.50
N ALA A 350 1.99 -22.57 -4.31
CA ALA A 350 1.17 -22.91 -3.16
C ALA A 350 0.40 -21.66 -2.67
N PRO A 351 -0.82 -21.82 -2.13
CA PRO A 351 -1.50 -20.73 -1.44
C PRO A 351 -0.67 -20.28 -0.24
N ASN A 352 -0.70 -18.97 0.08
CA ASN A 352 -0.07 -18.48 1.31
C ASN A 352 -0.73 -19.16 2.52
N PRO A 353 0.04 -19.49 3.58
CA PRO A 353 -0.54 -19.93 4.84
C PRO A 353 -1.53 -18.87 5.35
N ARG A 354 -2.68 -19.34 5.85
CA ARG A 354 -3.75 -18.48 6.38
C ARG A 354 -3.40 -17.88 7.72
#